data_AF-K3X617-F1
#
_entry.id   AF-K3X617-F1
#
_cell.length_a   1.000
_cell.length_b   1.000
_cell.length_c   1.000
_cell.angle_alpha   90.00
_cell.angle_beta   90.00
_cell.angle_gamma   90.00
#
_symmetry.space_group_name_H-M   'P 1'
#
loop_
_entity.id
_entity.type
_entity.pdbx_description
1 polymer ?
#
loop_
_entity_poly.entity_id
_entity_poly.type
_entity_poly.pdbx_seq_one_letter_code
_entity_poly.pdbx_strand_id
1 'polypeptide(L)'
;MLKKMKPEAAAGKRFLRVQAEGAQGIHASDSKFSRDAKPDPYVVFVLGNVAHKCENVNDVEPLKYFAWPNAVKDFEIMQEKTLTESSLVIHVKDSDTIKDRYIGGASIPLGPLRGKIQAK
;
A
#
# COMPACT_ATOMS: atom_id res chain seq x y z
N MET A 1 2.64 42.69 25.28
CA MET A 1 1.63 41.60 25.34
C MET A 1 2.17 40.38 24.59
N LEU A 2 2.65 39.36 25.30
CA LEU A 2 3.00 38.08 24.66
C LEU A 2 1.70 37.29 24.40
N LYS A 3 1.41 37.01 23.12
CA LYS A 3 0.38 36.02 22.76
C LYS A 3 0.81 34.68 23.38
N LYS A 4 0.04 34.19 24.36
CA LYS A 4 0.14 32.79 24.79
C LYS A 4 -0.20 31.92 23.58
N MET A 5 0.81 31.31 22.96
CA MET A 5 0.58 30.20 22.04
C MET A 5 -0.06 29.08 22.87
N LYS A 6 -1.29 28.71 22.51
CA LYS A 6 -1.92 27.50 23.05
C LYS A 6 -0.98 26.34 22.74
N PRO A 7 -0.62 25.48 23.72
CA PRO A 7 0.05 24.24 23.38
C PRO A 7 -0.89 23.47 22.45
N GLU A 8 -0.39 23.16 21.26
CA GLU A 8 -1.02 22.17 20.40
C GLU A 8 -1.12 20.91 21.24
N ALA A 9 -2.34 20.47 21.54
CA ALA A 9 -2.56 19.26 22.32
C ALA A 9 -1.72 18.14 21.69
N ALA A 10 -0.91 17.44 22.50
CA ALA A 10 -0.06 16.36 22.02
C ALA A 10 -0.95 15.40 21.21
N ALA A 11 -0.86 15.47 19.88
CA ALA A 11 -1.68 14.66 19.01
C ALA A 11 -1.31 13.21 19.30
N GLY A 12 -2.25 12.44 19.88
CA GLY A 12 -2.03 11.02 20.15
C GLY A 12 -1.54 10.32 18.90
N LYS A 13 -0.68 9.31 19.06
CA LYS A 13 -0.18 8.51 17.93
C LYS A 13 -1.36 7.94 17.15
N ARG A 14 -1.42 8.24 15.86
CA ARG A 14 -2.45 7.73 14.94
C ARG A 14 -1.81 6.73 14.01
N PHE A 15 -2.54 5.68 13.66
CA PHE A 15 -2.08 4.64 12.75
C PHE A 15 -3.06 4.46 11.60
N LEU A 16 -2.54 4.32 10.39
CA LEU A 16 -3.29 3.81 9.25
C LEU A 16 -2.88 2.36 9.03
N ARG A 17 -3.79 1.42 9.30
CA ARG A 17 -3.61 0.01 8.96
C ARG A 17 -4.14 -0.25 7.55
N VAL A 18 -3.32 -0.90 6.73
CA VAL A 18 -3.67 -1.29 5.37
C VAL A 18 -3.48 -2.79 5.24
N GLN A 19 -4.46 -3.47 4.64
CA GLN A 19 -4.42 -4.89 4.33
C GLN A 19 -4.68 -5.09 2.84
N ALA A 20 -3.79 -5.79 2.14
CA ALA A 20 -4.10 -6.36 0.84
C ALA A 20 -4.68 -7.76 1.06
N GLU A 21 -5.92 -7.97 0.64
CA GLU A 21 -6.59 -9.27 0.80
C GLU A 21 -6.20 -10.26 -0.31
N GLY A 22 -6.22 -9.79 -1.56
CA GLY A 22 -5.92 -10.62 -2.72
C GLY A 22 -6.03 -9.84 -4.03
N ALA A 23 -5.73 -10.51 -5.13
CA ALA A 23 -5.87 -9.98 -6.48
C ALA A 23 -6.26 -11.09 -7.46
N GLN A 24 -6.66 -10.69 -8.66
CA GLN A 24 -6.97 -11.58 -9.77
C GLN A 24 -6.60 -10.89 -11.09
N GLY A 25 -6.57 -11.66 -12.18
CA GLY A 25 -6.31 -11.08 -13.51
C GLY A 25 -4.85 -10.69 -13.76
N ILE A 26 -3.89 -11.25 -13.00
CA ILE A 26 -2.47 -10.99 -13.22
C ILE A 26 -1.97 -11.87 -14.38
N HIS A 27 -1.37 -11.23 -15.37
CA HIS A 27 -0.76 -11.91 -16.51
C HIS A 27 0.64 -12.43 -16.15
N ALA A 28 0.96 -13.61 -16.68
CA ALA A 28 2.33 -14.11 -16.72
C ALA A 28 3.26 -13.12 -17.46
N SER A 29 4.55 -13.23 -17.19
CA SER A 29 5.55 -12.48 -17.94
C SER A 29 5.70 -13.08 -19.34
N ASP A 30 5.46 -12.27 -20.38
CA ASP A 30 5.72 -12.67 -21.78
C ASP A 30 7.21 -12.52 -22.16
N SER A 31 8.07 -12.21 -21.17
CA SER A 31 9.49 -11.96 -21.41
C SER A 31 10.24 -13.26 -21.69
N LYS A 32 10.94 -13.32 -22.82
CA LYS A 32 11.91 -14.39 -23.13
C LYS A 32 13.04 -14.51 -22.10
N PHE A 33 13.19 -13.52 -21.20
CA PHE A 33 14.17 -13.49 -20.13
C PHE A 33 13.62 -13.91 -18.77
N SER A 34 12.30 -14.05 -18.61
CA SER A 34 11.76 -14.63 -17.38
C SER A 34 11.87 -16.15 -17.48
N ARG A 35 12.56 -16.75 -16.51
CA ARG A 35 12.62 -18.21 -16.36
C ARG A 35 11.40 -18.75 -15.61
N ASP A 36 10.64 -17.85 -15.00
CA ASP A 36 9.42 -18.20 -14.31
C ASP A 36 8.22 -17.99 -15.23
N ALA A 37 7.45 -19.07 -15.41
CA ALA A 37 6.22 -19.00 -16.18
C ALA A 37 5.05 -18.48 -15.33
N LYS A 38 5.16 -18.55 -14.01
CA LYS A 38 4.13 -18.12 -13.07
C LYS A 38 4.54 -16.84 -12.36
N PRO A 39 3.60 -15.90 -12.16
CA PRO A 39 3.90 -14.69 -11.39
C PRO A 39 4.16 -14.98 -9.91
N ASP A 40 5.03 -14.17 -9.33
CA ASP A 40 5.32 -14.05 -7.90
C ASP A 40 4.89 -12.66 -7.38
N PRO A 41 3.59 -12.34 -7.36
CA PRO A 41 3.11 -10.98 -7.13
C PRO A 41 3.24 -10.54 -5.66
N TYR A 42 3.66 -9.29 -5.48
CA TYR A 42 3.67 -8.60 -4.19
C TYR A 42 3.11 -7.18 -4.29
N VAL A 43 2.70 -6.65 -3.14
CA VAL A 43 2.18 -5.28 -3.01
C VAL A 43 3.20 -4.38 -2.31
N VAL A 44 3.32 -3.15 -2.78
CA VAL A 44 3.99 -2.05 -2.08
C VAL A 44 2.97 -0.98 -1.76
N PHE A 45 2.83 -0.66 -0.48
CA PHE A 45 2.06 0.47 0.00
C PHE A 45 2.97 1.67 0.18
N VAL A 46 2.56 2.85 -0.29
CA VAL A 46 3.33 4.09 -0.16
C VAL A 46 2.43 5.18 0.39
N LEU A 47 2.90 5.86 1.44
CA LEU A 47 2.24 7.02 2.03
C LEU A 47 3.28 8.12 2.26
N GLY A 48 3.21 9.18 1.45
CA GLY A 48 4.23 10.22 1.43
C GLY A 48 5.61 9.62 1.10
N ASN A 49 6.55 9.73 2.03
CA ASN A 49 7.92 9.23 1.86
C ASN A 49 8.14 7.83 2.45
N VAL A 50 7.11 7.22 3.04
CA VAL A 50 7.21 5.88 3.65
C VAL A 50 6.67 4.85 2.68
N ALA A 51 7.44 3.80 2.44
CA ALA A 51 7.04 2.66 1.64
C ALA A 51 7.18 1.35 2.42
N HIS A 52 6.18 0.48 2.29
CA HIS A 52 6.20 -0.86 2.86
C HIS A 52 5.96 -1.90 1.76
N LYS A 53 6.96 -2.74 1.50
CA LYS A 53 6.84 -3.93 0.67
C LYS A 53 6.24 -5.07 1.50
N CYS A 54 5.26 -5.77 0.95
CA CYS A 54 4.72 -7.02 1.49
C CYS A 54 5.46 -8.22 0.89
N GLU A 55 5.33 -9.38 1.52
CA GLU A 55 5.80 -10.64 0.97
C GLU A 55 5.07 -10.97 -0.34
N ASN A 56 5.78 -11.58 -1.28
CA ASN A 56 5.19 -12.11 -2.50
C ASN A 56 4.47 -13.44 -2.21
N VAL A 57 3.51 -13.77 -3.07
CA VAL A 57 2.95 -15.12 -3.15
C VAL A 57 3.63 -15.80 -4.33
N ASN A 58 4.29 -16.92 -4.11
CA ASN A 58 5.02 -17.60 -5.16
C ASN A 58 4.08 -18.35 -6.12
N ASP A 59 4.45 -18.40 -7.40
CA ASP A 59 3.89 -19.29 -8.41
C ASP A 59 2.35 -19.21 -8.54
N VAL A 60 1.77 -18.00 -8.53
CA VAL A 60 0.30 -17.87 -8.64
C VAL A 60 -0.18 -18.28 -10.03
N GLU A 61 -1.37 -18.86 -10.09
CA GLU A 61 -1.98 -19.21 -11.38
C GLU A 61 -2.38 -17.94 -12.15
N PRO A 62 -1.88 -17.73 -13.39
CA PRO A 62 -2.22 -16.55 -14.18
C PRO A 62 -3.72 -16.38 -14.36
N LEU A 63 -4.16 -15.12 -14.33
CA LEU A 63 -5.56 -14.69 -14.48
C LEU A 63 -6.54 -15.19 -13.40
N LYS A 64 -6.11 -16.04 -12.46
CA LYS A 64 -6.96 -16.52 -11.36
C LYS A 64 -6.82 -15.63 -10.12
N TYR A 65 -7.78 -15.76 -9.22
CA TYR A 65 -7.70 -15.15 -7.90
C TYR A 65 -6.67 -15.85 -7.02
N PHE A 66 -5.96 -15.06 -6.23
CA PHE A 66 -5.12 -15.52 -5.13
C PHE A 66 -5.18 -14.50 -3.99
N ALA A 67 -4.86 -14.95 -2.78
CA ALA A 67 -4.85 -14.13 -1.57
C ALA A 67 -3.43 -13.80 -1.12
N TRP A 68 -3.23 -12.62 -0.51
CA TRP A 68 -2.01 -12.31 0.24
C TRP A 68 -2.27 -12.55 1.74
N PRO A 69 -1.90 -13.72 2.30
CA PRO A 69 -2.38 -14.15 3.62
C PRO A 69 -1.97 -13.21 4.77
N ASN A 70 -0.83 -12.52 4.66
CA ASN A 70 -0.26 -11.70 5.72
C ASN A 70 0.17 -10.30 5.26
N ALA A 71 -0.43 -9.77 4.19
CA ALA A 71 -0.07 -8.44 3.66
C ALA A 71 -0.74 -7.30 4.43
N VAL A 72 -0.42 -7.18 5.72
CA VAL A 72 -0.87 -6.10 6.61
C VAL A 72 0.31 -5.19 6.96
N LYS A 73 0.13 -3.87 6.83
CA LYS A 73 1.12 -2.86 7.21
C LYS A 73 0.46 -1.70 7.95
N ASP A 74 1.15 -1.21 8.97
CA ASP A 74 0.75 -0.06 9.77
C ASP A 74 1.66 1.13 9.44
N PHE A 75 1.05 2.25 9.06
CA PHE A 75 1.74 3.53 8.92
C PHE A 75 1.51 4.36 10.18
N GLU A 76 2.58 4.76 10.86
CA GLU A 76 2.51 5.75 11.93
C GLU A 76 2.30 7.15 11.32
N ILE A 77 1.25 7.83 11.77
CA ILE A 77 0.85 9.13 11.26
C ILE A 77 1.24 10.21 12.25
N MET A 78 2.36 10.88 11.95
CA MET A 78 2.95 11.92 12.80
C MET A 78 2.23 13.27 12.68
N GLN A 79 1.65 13.56 11.52
CA GLN A 79 0.99 14.84 11.22
C GLN A 79 -0.43 14.60 10.73
N GLU A 80 -1.38 15.35 11.29
CA GLU A 80 -2.79 15.25 10.90
C GLU A 80 -3.01 15.57 9.41
N LYS A 81 -2.19 16.47 8.87
CA LYS A 81 -2.18 16.86 7.46
C LYS A 81 -2.02 15.66 6.51
N THR A 82 -1.30 14.61 6.94
CA THR A 82 -1.14 13.38 6.15
C THR A 82 -2.49 12.69 5.91
N LEU A 83 -3.42 12.73 6.87
CA LEU A 83 -4.74 12.11 6.72
C LEU A 83 -5.69 12.91 5.83
N THR A 84 -5.44 14.20 5.65
CA THR A 84 -6.35 15.09 4.91
C THR A 84 -5.87 15.35 3.50
N GLU A 85 -4.56 15.32 3.26
CA GLU A 85 -3.96 15.77 1.99
C GLU A 85 -3.17 14.69 1.25
N SER A 86 -2.87 13.55 1.87
CA SER A 86 -2.13 12.49 1.20
C SER A 86 -3.05 11.44 0.58
N SER A 87 -2.51 10.73 -0.41
CA SER A 87 -3.10 9.50 -0.94
C SER A 87 -2.23 8.31 -0.55
N LEU A 88 -2.87 7.19 -0.23
CA LEU A 88 -2.21 5.90 -0.17
C LEU A 88 -2.03 5.40 -1.60
N VAL A 89 -0.78 5.26 -2.02
CA VAL A 89 -0.44 4.67 -3.33
C VAL A 89 -0.16 3.20 -3.14
N ILE A 90 -0.69 2.38 -4.04
CA ILE A 90 -0.59 0.94 -4.04
C ILE A 90 0.07 0.54 -5.36
N HIS A 91 1.16 -0.20 -5.29
CA HIS A 91 1.82 -0.80 -6.45
C HIS A 91 1.77 -2.31 -6.33
N VAL A 92 1.45 -2.99 -7.43
CA VAL A 92 1.57 -4.44 -7.58
C VAL A 92 2.73 -4.71 -8.52
N LYS A 93 3.62 -5.60 -8.10
CA LYS A 93 4.82 -5.98 -8.84
C LYS A 93 4.98 -7.49 -8.81
N ASP A 94 5.68 -8.00 -9.80
CA ASP A 94 6.10 -9.38 -9.91
C ASP A 94 7.54 -9.48 -9.39
N SER A 95 7.83 -10.45 -8.53
CA SER A 95 9.20 -10.75 -8.12
C SER A 95 9.85 -11.61 -9.20
N ASP A 96 10.87 -11.10 -9.89
CA ASP A 96 11.61 -11.86 -10.90
C ASP A 96 13.07 -12.01 -10.47
N THR A 97 13.73 -13.08 -10.88
CA THR A 97 15.13 -13.36 -10.47
C THR A 97 16.12 -12.24 -10.84
N ILE A 98 15.85 -11.49 -11.92
CA ILE A 98 16.77 -10.45 -12.42
C ILE A 98 16.26 -9.04 -12.08
N LYS A 99 14.97 -8.78 -12.30
CA LYS A 99 14.37 -7.46 -12.08
C LYS A 99 12.86 -7.57 -11.94
N ASP A 100 12.37 -7.14 -10.79
CA ASP A 100 10.93 -7.07 -10.52
C ASP A 100 10.18 -6.29 -11.62
N ARG A 101 9.16 -6.94 -12.18
CA ARG A 101 8.29 -6.37 -13.21
C ARG A 101 7.15 -5.60 -12.56
N TYR A 102 6.85 -4.42 -13.08
CA TYR A 102 5.68 -3.66 -12.65
C TYR A 102 4.40 -4.23 -13.27
N ILE A 103 3.39 -4.53 -12.46
CA ILE A 103 2.11 -5.08 -12.92
C ILE A 103 1.08 -3.94 -13.04
N GLY A 104 0.94 -3.13 -11.99
CA GLY A 104 -0.06 -2.07 -11.96
C GLY A 104 -0.09 -1.31 -10.63
N GLY A 105 -0.99 -0.34 -10.51
CA GLY A 105 -1.14 0.42 -9.28
C GLY A 105 -2.40 1.26 -9.21
N ALA A 106 -2.70 1.71 -8.01
CA ALA A 106 -3.85 2.53 -7.69
C ALA A 106 -3.48 3.59 -6.64
N SER A 107 -4.30 4.63 -6.52
CA SER A 107 -4.14 5.67 -5.50
C SER A 107 -5.48 5.93 -4.82
N ILE A 108 -5.46 5.99 -3.49
CA ILE A 108 -6.65 6.18 -2.66
C ILE A 108 -6.46 7.46 -1.83
N PRO A 109 -7.21 8.54 -2.10
CA PRO A 109 -7.19 9.74 -1.28
C PRO A 109 -7.68 9.46 0.15
N LEU A 110 -6.92 9.86 1.17
CA LEU A 110 -7.27 9.57 2.57
C LEU A 110 -8.31 10.53 3.16
N GLY A 111 -8.35 11.80 2.71
CA GLY A 111 -9.26 12.82 3.22
C GLY A 111 -10.74 12.38 3.25
N PRO A 112 -11.29 11.85 2.14
CA PRO A 112 -12.66 11.35 2.10
C PRO A 112 -12.93 10.17 3.05
N LEU A 113 -11.95 9.29 3.26
CA LEU A 113 -12.10 8.14 4.17
C LEU A 113 -12.18 8.59 5.63
N ARG A 114 -11.35 9.57 6.02
CA ARG A 114 -11.41 10.18 7.35
C ARG A 114 -12.77 10.81 7.64
N GLY A 115 -13.33 11.56 6.68
CA GLY A 115 -14.62 12.22 6.85
C GLY A 115 -15.76 11.25 7.18
N LYS A 116 -15.74 10.03 6.62
CA LYS A 116 -16.73 8.99 6.90
C LYS A 116 -16.60 8.36 8.29
N ILE A 117 -15.39 8.32 8.86
CA ILE A 117 -15.15 7.77 10.20
C ILE A 117 -15.63 8.76 11.27
N GLN A 118 -15.47 10.06 11.04
CA GLN A 118 -15.86 11.10 12.00
C GLN A 118 -17.35 11.45 11.99
N ALA A 119 -18.08 11.01 10.96
CA ALA A 119 -19.53 11.23 10.84
C ALA A 119 -20.37 10.16 11.56
N LYS A 120 -19.72 9.19 12.22
CA LYS A 120 -20.33 8.21 13.13
C LYS A 120 -20.01 8.58 14.56
#